data_AF-A0A6H1RKB7-F1
#
_entry.id   AF-A0A6H1RKB7-F1
#
_cell.length_a   1.000
_cell.length_b   1.000
_cell.length_c   1.000
_cell.angle_alpha   90.00
_cell.angle_beta   90.00
_cell.angle_gamma   90.00
#
_symmetry.space_group_name_H-M   'P 1'
#
loop_
_entity.id
_entity.type
_entity.pdbx_description
1 polymer ?
#
loop_
_entity_poly.entity_id
_entity_poly.type
_entity_poly.pdbx_seq_one_letter_code
_entity_poly.pdbx_strand_id
1 'polypeptide(L)' 'MEPIAEQTHDLEIFEAIRGAVASHGGAPYPVEDMATLAGVDDAEGVRRVLDQMVAEGLAIPPAGT' A
#
# COMPACT_ATOMS: atom_id res chain seq x y z
N MET A 1 -5.75 -15.59 15.01
CA MET A 1 -6.99 -15.16 14.36
C MET A 1 -6.91 -13.66 14.32
N GLU A 2 -6.41 -13.09 13.22
CA GLU A 2 -6.40 -11.63 13.08
C GLU A 2 -7.86 -11.15 13.13
N PRO A 3 -8.20 -10.14 13.94
CA PRO A 3 -9.56 -9.66 14.07
C PRO A 3 -10.07 -9.16 12.72
N ILE A 4 -11.36 -9.41 12.45
CA ILE A 4 -12.06 -8.98 11.21
C ILE A 4 -11.85 -7.47 10.95
N ALA A 5 -11.72 -6.66 12.02
CA ALA A 5 -11.47 -5.23 11.91
C ALA A 5 -10.13 -4.89 11.23
N GLU A 6 -9.05 -5.63 11.52
CA GLU A 6 -7.75 -5.43 10.87
C GLU A 6 -7.82 -5.80 9.38
N GLN A 7 -8.56 -6.85 9.03
CA GLN A 7 -8.74 -7.27 7.63
C GLN A 7 -9.56 -6.28 6.80
N THR A 8 -10.61 -5.69 7.38
CA THR A 8 -11.38 -4.62 6.70
C THR A 8 -10.50 -3.38 6.49
N HIS A 9 -9.68 -3.03 7.49
CA HIS A 9 -8.78 -1.90 7.40
C HIS A 9 -7.70 -2.09 6.32
N ASP A 10 -7.10 -3.28 6.25
CA ASP A 10 -6.13 -3.64 5.20
C ASP A 10 -6.77 -3.57 3.79
N LEU A 11 -8.05 -3.93 3.65
CA LEU A 11 -8.76 -3.82 2.37
C LEU A 11 -8.96 -2.35 1.94
N GLU A 12 -9.35 -1.48 2.87
CA GLU A 12 -9.49 -0.03 2.60
C GLU A 12 -8.15 0.58 2.16
N ILE A 13 -7.07 0.20 2.82
CA ILE A 13 -5.70 0.60 2.48
C ILE A 13 -5.32 0.08 1.09
N PHE A 14 -5.64 -1.18 0.77
CA PHE A 14 -5.39 -1.75 -0.54
C PHE A 14 -6.11 -1.01 -1.67
N GLU A 15 -7.39 -0.69 -1.50
CA GLU A 15 -8.13 0.07 -2.51
C GLU A 15 -7.55 1.47 -2.72
N ALA A 16 -7.15 2.14 -1.64
CA ALA A 16 -6.52 3.46 -1.69
C ALA A 16 -5.15 3.41 -2.41
N ILE A 17 -4.28 2.47 -2.05
CA ILE A 17 -2.96 2.27 -2.67
C ILE A 17 -3.13 1.91 -4.15
N ARG A 18 -4.05 1.01 -4.49
CA ARG A 18 -4.35 0.64 -5.87
C ARG A 18 -4.82 1.83 -6.69
N GLY A 19 -5.67 2.70 -6.13
CA GLY A 19 -6.12 3.92 -6.79
C GLY A 19 -4.97 4.89 -7.06
N ALA A 20 -4.07 5.06 -6.09
CA ALA A 20 -2.88 5.88 -6.24
C ALA A 20 -1.88 5.29 -7.27
N VAL A 21 -1.63 3.97 -7.26
CA VAL A 21 -0.81 3.30 -8.29
C VAL A 21 -1.43 3.44 -9.68
N ALA A 22 -2.75 3.31 -9.82
CA ALA A 22 -3.43 3.49 -11.10
C ALA A 22 -3.33 4.93 -11.63
N SER A 23 -3.30 5.92 -10.73
CA SER A 23 -3.28 7.34 -11.08
C SER A 23 -1.87 7.88 -11.33
N HIS A 24 -0.87 7.40 -10.58
CA HIS A 24 0.51 7.88 -10.61
C HIS A 24 1.49 6.90 -11.29
N GLY A 25 1.06 5.67 -11.59
CA GLY A 25 1.88 4.58 -12.11
C GLY A 25 2.44 3.70 -10.99
N GLY A 26 3.01 2.53 -11.29
CA GLY A 26 3.59 1.62 -10.30
C GLY A 26 5.01 1.96 -9.85
N ALA A 27 5.37 3.24 -9.78
CA ALA A 27 6.73 3.68 -9.46
C ALA A 27 7.20 3.14 -8.09
N PRO A 28 8.52 3.08 -7.84
CA PRO A 28 9.08 2.71 -6.54
C PRO A 28 8.74 3.76 -5.47
N TYR A 29 7.54 3.68 -4.88
CA TYR A 29 7.08 4.64 -3.88
C TYR A 29 7.67 4.31 -2.49
N PRO A 30 8.27 5.30 -1.82
CA PRO A 30 8.45 5.25 -0.37
C PRO A 30 7.10 5.04 0.32
N VAL A 31 7.09 4.34 1.45
CA VAL A 31 5.86 4.10 2.24
C VAL A 31 5.18 5.42 2.61
N GLU A 32 5.96 6.44 3.00
CA GLU A 32 5.43 7.76 3.41
C GLU A 32 4.80 8.53 2.25
N ASP A 33 5.42 8.50 1.07
CA ASP A 33 4.84 9.06 -0.15
C ASP A 33 3.57 8.31 -0.54
N MET A 34 3.58 6.97 -0.47
CA MET A 34 2.40 6.17 -0.81
C MET A 34 1.24 6.43 0.16
N ALA A 35 1.52 6.55 1.46
CA ALA A 35 0.54 6.92 2.48
C ALA A 35 -0.07 8.29 2.17
N THR A 36 0.77 9.26 1.77
CA THR A 36 0.33 10.60 1.36
C THR A 36 -0.52 10.56 0.09
N LEU A 37 -0.12 9.81 -0.94
CA LEU A 37 -0.82 9.66 -2.22
C LEU A 37 -2.16 8.93 -2.06
N ALA A 38 -2.19 7.91 -1.21
CA ALA A 38 -3.37 7.13 -0.89
C ALA A 38 -4.29 7.84 0.13
N GLY A 39 -3.81 8.89 0.81
CA GLY A 39 -4.53 9.59 1.87
C GLY A 39 -4.76 8.73 3.11
N VAL A 40 -3.83 7.82 3.41
CA VAL A 40 -3.91 6.89 4.55
C VAL A 40 -2.92 7.34 5.62
N ASP A 41 -3.39 7.53 6.84
CA ASP A 41 -2.57 7.93 8.01
C ASP A 41 -2.03 6.72 8.80
N ASP A 42 -1.82 5.58 8.12
CA ASP A 42 -1.38 4.31 8.70
C ASP A 42 -0.21 3.71 7.93
N ALA A 43 1.00 4.10 8.31
CA ALA A 43 2.22 3.72 7.59
C ALA A 43 2.53 2.21 7.68
N GLU A 44 2.16 1.54 8.77
CA GLU A 44 2.41 0.10 8.94
C GLU A 44 1.49 -0.76 8.06
N GLY A 45 0.20 -0.46 8.01
CA GLY A 45 -0.76 -1.09 7.10
C GLY A 45 -0.42 -0.79 5.65
N VAL A 46 -0.05 0.45 5.33
CA VAL A 46 0.44 0.81 3.98
C VAL A 46 1.66 -0.03 3.60
N ARG A 47 2.65 -0.19 4.49
CA ARG A 47 3.82 -1.04 4.26
C ARG A 47 3.41 -2.50 4.03
N ARG A 48 2.55 -3.05 4.86
CA ARG A 48 2.09 -4.45 4.79
C ARG A 48 1.38 -4.73 3.46
N VAL A 49 0.47 -3.84 3.06
CA VAL A 49 -0.28 -3.95 1.82
C VAL A 49 0.62 -3.75 0.60
N LEU A 50 1.55 -2.80 0.63
CA LEU A 50 2.56 -2.63 -0.42
C LEU A 50 3.41 -3.88 -0.59
N ASP A 51 3.87 -4.50 0.51
CA ASP A 51 4.67 -5.73 0.46
C ASP A 51 3.88 -6.88 -0.19
N GLN A 52 2.60 -7.05 0.17
CA GLN A 52 1.70 -7.99 -0.49
C GLN A 52 1.51 -7.68 -1.98
N MET A 53 1.31 -6.41 -2.35
CA MET A 53 1.17 -6.00 -3.74
C MET A 53 2.45 -6.24 -4.55
N VAL A 54 3.63 -6.01 -3.96
CA VAL A 54 4.92 -6.32 -4.59
C VAL A 54 5.09 -7.82 -4.77
N ALA A 55 4.73 -8.63 -3.77
CA ALA A 55 4.78 -10.09 -3.86
C ALA A 55 3.86 -10.64 -4.98
N GLU A 56 2.70 -10.02 -5.18
CA GLU A 56 1.75 -10.33 -6.25
C GLU A 56 2.12 -9.70 -7.61
N GLY A 57 3.19 -8.91 -7.69
CA GLY A 57 3.65 -8.24 -8.91
C GLY A 57 2.78 -7.04 -9.35
N LEU A 58 1.97 -6.48 -8.44
CA LEU A 58 1.08 -5.35 -8.67
C LEU A 58 1.73 -3.98 -8.40
N ALA A 59 2.84 -3.94 -7.68
CA ALA A 59 3.60 -2.73 -7.36
C ALA A 59 5.12 -2.98 -7.50
N ILE A 60 5.91 -1.90 -7.69
CA ILE A 60 7.37 -1.97 -7.71
C ILE A 60 7.89 -1.56 -6.34
N PRO A 61 8.79 -2.34 -5.71
CA PRO A 61 9.37 -1.99 -4.42
C PRO A 61 10.18 -0.68 -4.53
N PRO A 62 10.23 0.15 -3.48
CA PRO A 62 11.06 1.34 -3.48
C PRO A 62 12.51 0.98 -3.85
N ALA A 63 13.11 1.77 -4.74
CA ALA A 63 14.48 1.59 -5.19
C ALA A 63 15.42 2.05 -4.07
N GLY A 64 15.63 1.18 -3.08
CA GLY A 64 16.47 1.45 -1.92
C GLY A 64 16.61 0.20 -1.06
N THR A 65 17.79 -0.41 -1.19
CA THR A 65 18.37 -1.46 -0.33
C THR A 65 18.21 -1.21 1.16
#